data_AF-A0A447MVN6-F1
#
_entry.id   AF-A0A447MVN6-F1
#
_cell.length_a   1.000
_cell.length_b   1.000
_cell.length_c   1.000
_cell.angle_alpha   90.00
_cell.angle_beta   90.00
_cell.angle_gamma   90.00
#
_symmetry.space_group_name_H-M   'P 1'
#
loop_
_entity.id
_entity.type
_entity.pdbx_description
1 polymer ?
#
loop_
_entity_poly.entity_id
_entity_poly.type
_entity_poly.pdbx_seq_one_letter_code
_entity_poly.pdbx_strand_id
1 'polypeptide(L)'
;MADVDSETRSGFYTVRSISLPVYRRLLRDQHSHSVCLQQALLHLLAWKSDSPWARQQAQRLLWQGGVLGDKGEFALMTLDDELRERQIEWPGLWSLLAVTGFLAKFPAGPIFAD
;
A
#
# COMPACT_ATOMS: atom_id res chain seq x y z
N MET A 1 -11.81 4.04 13.08
CA MET A 1 -12.73 2.87 13.09
C MET A 1 -13.64 2.83 11.85
N ALA A 2 -14.30 3.93 11.47
CA ALA A 2 -15.21 3.96 10.32
C ALA A 2 -14.63 3.47 8.97
N ASP A 3 -13.34 3.73 8.68
CA ASP A 3 -12.70 3.31 7.42
C ASP A 3 -12.49 1.78 7.35
N VAL A 4 -12.13 1.14 8.47
CA VAL A 4 -11.91 -0.32 8.54
C VAL A 4 -13.24 -1.08 8.42
N ASP A 5 -14.30 -0.57 9.05
CA ASP A 5 -15.64 -1.16 8.94
C ASP A 5 -16.21 -1.00 7.52
N SER A 6 -15.87 0.10 6.85
CA SER A 6 -16.20 0.31 5.43
C SER A 6 -15.46 -0.66 4.52
N GLU A 7 -14.15 -0.84 4.74
CA GLU A 7 -13.32 -1.79 4.00
C GLU A 7 -13.81 -3.22 4.19
N THR A 8 -14.15 -3.61 5.42
CA THR A 8 -14.66 -4.95 5.69
C THR A 8 -15.98 -5.20 4.96
N ARG A 9 -16.90 -4.22 4.95
CA ARG A 9 -18.18 -4.31 4.22
C ARG A 9 -18.01 -4.33 2.69
N SER A 10 -16.99 -3.66 2.17
CA SER A 10 -16.67 -3.70 0.73
C SER A 10 -15.84 -4.92 0.33
N GLY A 11 -15.52 -5.81 1.27
CA GLY A 11 -14.63 -6.93 1.03
C GLY A 11 -13.21 -6.47 0.69
N PHE A 12 -12.67 -5.51 1.43
CA PHE A 12 -11.33 -4.95 1.23
C PHE A 12 -11.09 -4.51 -0.21
N TYR A 13 -12.04 -3.77 -0.79
CA TYR A 13 -11.95 -3.33 -2.18
C TYR A 13 -10.64 -2.56 -2.44
N THR A 14 -10.22 -1.69 -1.52
CA THR A 14 -8.95 -0.96 -1.62
C THR A 14 -7.76 -1.92 -1.70
N VAL A 15 -7.73 -2.95 -0.85
CA VAL A 15 -6.65 -3.94 -0.90
C VAL A 15 -6.63 -4.65 -2.25
N ARG A 16 -7.80 -5.13 -2.70
CA ARG A 16 -7.92 -5.94 -3.91
C ARG A 16 -7.62 -5.15 -5.19
N SER A 17 -7.92 -3.86 -5.21
CA SER A 17 -7.74 -2.99 -6.38
C SER A 17 -6.40 -2.23 -6.40
N ILE A 18 -5.81 -1.92 -5.24
CA ILE A 18 -4.63 -1.05 -5.14
C ILE A 18 -3.40 -1.81 -4.68
N SER A 19 -3.38 -2.30 -3.43
CA SER A 19 -2.14 -2.77 -2.81
C SER A 19 -1.79 -4.23 -3.16
N LEU A 20 -2.79 -5.11 -3.26
CA LEU A 20 -2.59 -6.54 -3.53
C LEU A 20 -2.00 -6.82 -4.93
N PRO A 21 -2.46 -6.17 -6.02
CA PRO A 21 -1.87 -6.37 -7.34
C PRO A 21 -0.40 -5.94 -7.39
N VAL A 22 -0.06 -4.83 -6.72
CA VAL A 22 1.32 -4.32 -6.60
C VAL A 22 2.18 -5.34 -5.86
N TYR A 23 1.74 -5.79 -4.69
CA TYR A 23 2.47 -6.76 -3.87
C TYR A 23 2.73 -8.06 -4.64
N ARG A 24 1.70 -8.63 -5.28
CA ARG A 24 1.79 -9.90 -6.02
C ARG A 24 2.72 -9.78 -7.22
N ARG A 25 2.70 -8.65 -7.93
CA ARG A 25 3.64 -8.38 -9.01
C ARG A 25 5.07 -8.41 -8.50
N LEU A 26 5.37 -7.70 -7.41
CA LEU A 26 6.72 -7.63 -6.87
C LEU A 26 7.22 -8.98 -6.32
N LEU A 27 6.34 -9.77 -5.72
CA LEU A 27 6.66 -11.15 -5.32
C LEU A 27 7.03 -12.01 -6.54
N ARG A 28 6.28 -11.91 -7.63
CA ARG A 28 6.58 -12.63 -8.87
C ARG A 28 7.92 -12.18 -9.46
N ASP A 29 8.24 -10.90 -9.32
CA ASP A 29 9.50 -10.30 -9.74
C ASP A 29 10.65 -10.57 -8.72
N GLN A 30 10.42 -11.46 -7.74
CA GLN A 30 11.39 -11.94 -6.74
C GLN A 30 11.94 -10.87 -5.78
N HIS A 31 11.19 -9.79 -5.57
CA HIS A 31 11.55 -8.79 -4.57
C HIS A 31 11.30 -9.29 -3.13
N SER A 32 12.01 -8.70 -2.19
CA SER A 32 11.85 -9.01 -0.77
C SER A 32 10.47 -8.59 -0.26
N HIS A 33 9.97 -9.27 0.77
CA HIS A 33 8.69 -8.96 1.39
C HIS A 33 8.62 -7.53 1.95
N SER A 34 9.75 -6.99 2.40
CA SER A 34 9.86 -5.61 2.88
C SER A 34 9.61 -4.63 1.74
N VAL A 35 10.29 -4.80 0.60
CA VAL A 35 10.08 -3.96 -0.60
C VAL A 35 8.63 -4.07 -1.09
N CYS A 36 8.04 -5.27 -1.08
CA CYS A 36 6.65 -5.46 -1.44
C CYS A 36 5.68 -4.67 -0.54
N LEU A 37 5.90 -4.67 0.78
CA LEU A 37 5.09 -3.90 1.73
C LEU A 37 5.29 -2.39 1.56
N GLN A 38 6.53 -1.94 1.44
CA GLN A 38 6.87 -0.53 1.29
C GLN A 38 6.25 0.05 0.01
N GLN A 39 6.36 -0.67 -1.12
CA GLN A 39 5.74 -0.23 -2.36
C GLN A 39 4.20 -0.27 -2.27
N ALA A 40 3.62 -1.30 -1.65
CA ALA A 40 2.18 -1.37 -1.44
C ALA A 40 1.66 -0.21 -0.56
N LEU A 41 2.38 0.15 0.51
CA LEU A 41 2.12 1.32 1.34
C LEU A 41 2.14 2.60 0.51
N LEU A 42 3.15 2.75 -0.35
CA LEU A 42 3.29 3.95 -1.17
C LEU A 42 2.12 4.11 -2.15
N HIS A 43 1.63 3.01 -2.74
CA HIS A 43 0.41 3.01 -3.53
C HIS A 43 -0.83 3.33 -2.68
N LEU A 44 -0.97 2.77 -1.47
CA LEU A 44 -2.08 3.13 -0.60
C LEU A 44 -2.11 4.64 -0.30
N LEU A 45 -0.96 5.24 0.00
CA LEU A 45 -0.84 6.67 0.24
C LEU A 45 -1.22 7.49 -1.00
N ALA A 46 -0.73 7.09 -2.18
CA ALA A 46 -0.96 7.82 -3.43
C ALA A 46 -2.43 7.91 -3.88
N TRP A 47 -3.27 6.93 -3.49
CA TRP A 47 -4.65 6.86 -3.96
C TRP A 47 -5.73 6.92 -2.87
N LYS A 48 -5.44 6.50 -1.62
CA LYS A 48 -6.46 6.37 -0.56
C LYS A 48 -6.21 7.25 0.67
N SER A 49 -5.03 7.85 0.83
CA SER A 49 -4.80 8.85 1.89
C SER A 49 -5.84 9.97 1.82
N ASP A 50 -6.38 10.39 2.96
CA ASP A 50 -7.31 11.52 3.05
C ASP A 50 -6.58 12.86 2.84
N SER A 51 -5.29 12.94 3.16
CA SER A 51 -4.45 14.12 2.93
C SER A 51 -4.10 14.26 1.45
N PRO A 52 -4.54 15.35 0.77
CA PRO A 52 -4.19 15.61 -0.63
C PRO A 52 -2.68 15.77 -0.84
N TRP A 53 -1.99 16.38 0.13
CA TRP A 53 -0.55 16.57 0.09
C TRP A 53 0.19 15.21 0.13
N ALA A 54 -0.24 14.31 1.01
CA ALA A 54 0.35 12.97 1.09
C ALA A 54 0.13 12.17 -0.20
N ARG A 55 -1.07 12.26 -0.81
CA ARG A 55 -1.33 11.67 -2.13
C ARG A 55 -0.35 12.19 -3.17
N GLN A 56 -0.16 13.52 -3.23
CA GLN A 56 0.72 14.15 -4.20
C GLN A 56 2.19 13.74 -4.02
N GLN A 57 2.70 13.70 -2.79
CA GLN A 57 4.09 13.28 -2.54
C GLN A 57 4.30 11.80 -2.87
N ALA A 58 3.35 10.95 -2.48
CA ALA A 58 3.42 9.52 -2.79
C ALA A 58 3.39 9.27 -4.31
N GLN A 59 2.53 9.98 -5.05
CA GLN A 59 2.48 9.92 -6.51
C GLN A 59 3.80 10.38 -7.15
N ARG A 60 4.38 11.47 -6.64
CA ARG A 60 5.68 11.96 -7.11
C ARG A 60 6.79 10.91 -6.89
N LEU A 61 6.82 10.30 -5.72
CA LEU A 61 7.79 9.25 -5.42
C LEU A 61 7.58 8.04 -6.35
N LEU A 62 6.34 7.65 -6.62
CA LEU A 62 6.04 6.59 -7.59
C LEU A 62 6.49 6.92 -9.01
N TRP A 63 6.35 8.17 -9.47
CA TRP A 63 6.89 8.60 -10.78
C TRP A 63 8.41 8.47 -10.87
N GLN A 64 9.12 8.49 -9.74
CA GLN A 64 10.56 8.31 -9.68
C GLN A 64 10.98 6.82 -9.55
N GLY A 65 10.03 5.89 -9.64
CA GLY A 65 10.26 4.45 -9.48
C GLY A 65 9.83 3.90 -8.11
N GLY A 66 9.31 4.76 -7.23
CA GLY A 66 8.94 4.37 -5.87
C GLY A 66 10.13 3.86 -5.07
N VAL A 67 9.91 2.84 -4.27
CA VAL A 67 10.95 2.19 -3.44
C VAL A 67 12.01 1.49 -4.30
N LEU A 68 11.65 1.11 -5.53
CA LEU A 68 12.57 0.52 -6.50
C LEU A 68 13.38 1.57 -7.29
N GLY A 69 13.04 2.86 -7.14
CA GLY A 69 13.76 3.95 -7.79
C GLY A 69 15.14 4.17 -7.18
N ASP A 70 15.97 4.96 -7.87
CA ASP A 70 17.25 5.36 -7.30
C ASP A 70 17.04 6.10 -5.97
N LYS A 71 17.71 5.62 -4.91
CA LYS A 71 17.52 6.08 -3.52
C LYS A 71 16.07 5.97 -3.01
N GLY A 72 15.26 5.06 -3.55
CA GLY A 72 13.83 4.92 -3.22
C GLY A 72 13.54 4.70 -1.74
N GLU A 73 14.34 3.88 -1.06
CA GLU A 73 14.22 3.66 0.39
C GLU A 73 14.46 4.95 1.20
N PHE A 74 15.50 5.71 0.84
CA PHE A 74 15.78 7.00 1.47
C PHE A 74 14.65 8.00 1.23
N ALA A 75 14.13 8.07 0.00
CA ALA A 75 13.02 8.95 -0.33
C ALA A 75 11.72 8.56 0.40
N LEU A 76 11.48 7.27 0.64
CA LEU A 76 10.37 6.82 1.48
C LEU A 76 10.56 7.23 2.94
N MET A 77 11.79 7.15 3.47
CA MET A 77 12.11 7.61 4.82
C MET A 77 11.90 9.13 4.97
N THR A 78 12.31 9.92 3.96
CA THR A 78 12.03 11.37 3.94
C THR A 78 10.53 11.64 3.90
N LEU A 79 9.76 10.88 3.12
CA LEU A 79 8.30 11.03 3.11
C LEU A 79 7.67 10.72 4.48
N ASP A 80 8.16 9.69 5.19
CA ASP A 80 7.72 9.37 6.54
C ASP A 80 7.99 10.52 7.53
N ASP A 81 9.18 11.12 7.47
CA ASP A 81 9.53 12.30 8.26
C ASP A 81 8.58 13.46 7.99
N GLU A 82 8.31 13.77 6.71
CA GLU A 82 7.44 14.87 6.33
C GLU A 82 5.97 14.64 6.71
N LEU A 83 5.48 13.39 6.67
CA LEU A 83 4.14 13.00 7.13
C LEU A 83 4.01 13.26 8.63
N ARG A 84 5.02 12.85 9.40
CA ARG A 84 5.09 13.05 10.86
C ARG A 84 5.13 14.53 11.23
N GLU A 85 5.99 15.32 10.58
CA GLU A 85 6.08 16.77 10.82
C GLU A 85 4.75 17.48 10.57
N ARG A 86 3.99 17.02 9.57
CA ARG A 86 2.66 17.56 9.23
C ARG A 86 1.53 16.98 10.04
N GLN A 87 1.82 16.07 10.98
CA GLN A 87 0.84 15.35 11.79
C GLN A 87 -0.22 14.65 10.93
N ILE A 88 0.19 14.13 9.77
CA ILE A 88 -0.69 13.38 8.87
C ILE A 88 -0.78 11.95 9.39
N GLU A 89 -1.92 11.62 9.98
CA GLU A 89 -2.21 10.27 10.43
C GLU A 89 -3.10 9.54 9.44
N TRP A 90 -2.91 8.21 9.35
CA TRP A 90 -3.88 7.34 8.69
C TRP A 90 -4.16 6.10 9.54
N PRO A 91 -5.13 6.18 10.47
CA PRO A 91 -5.42 5.11 11.43
C PRO A 91 -5.81 3.75 10.84
N GLY A 92 -6.17 3.68 9.54
CA GLY A 92 -6.55 2.45 8.83
C GLY A 92 -5.41 1.77 8.06
N LEU A 93 -4.28 2.47 7.82
CA LEU A 93 -3.22 2.00 6.93
C LEU A 93 -2.64 0.64 7.32
N TRP A 94 -2.37 0.44 8.62
CA TRP A 94 -1.79 -0.80 9.13
C TRP A 94 -2.70 -2.02 8.86
N SER A 95 -4.02 -1.85 9.00
CA SER A 95 -4.99 -2.92 8.74
C SER A 95 -5.01 -3.32 7.26
N LEU A 96 -4.95 -2.33 6.36
CA LEU A 96 -4.88 -2.57 4.91
C LEU A 96 -3.59 -3.29 4.54
N LEU A 97 -2.45 -2.90 5.12
CA LEU A 97 -1.16 -3.57 4.88
C LEU A 97 -1.13 -5.00 5.42
N ALA A 98 -1.70 -5.23 6.60
CA ALA A 98 -1.81 -6.56 7.18
C ALA A 98 -2.65 -7.49 6.28
N VAL A 99 -3.82 -7.03 5.84
CA VAL A 99 -4.68 -7.78 4.92
C VAL A 99 -4.03 -7.97 3.56
N THR A 100 -3.29 -6.98 3.06
CA THR A 100 -2.51 -7.09 1.80
C THR A 100 -1.49 -8.22 1.91
N GLY A 101 -0.64 -8.20 2.95
CA GLY A 101 0.39 -9.20 3.17
C GLY A 101 -0.19 -10.60 3.37
N PHE A 102 -1.32 -10.70 4.08
CA PHE A 102 -2.06 -11.94 4.24
C PHE A 102 -2.57 -12.48 2.89
N LEU A 103 -3.35 -11.69 2.15
CA LEU A 103 -3.94 -12.11 0.87
C LEU A 103 -2.92 -12.35 -0.25
N ALA A 104 -1.74 -11.73 -0.16
CA ALA A 104 -0.66 -11.98 -1.11
C ALA A 104 -0.10 -13.40 -1.00
N LYS A 105 -0.13 -13.97 0.21
CA LYS A 105 0.38 -15.32 0.51
C LYS A 105 -0.72 -16.37 0.62
N PHE A 106 -1.95 -15.93 0.87
CA PHE A 106 -3.07 -16.83 0.95
C PHE A 106 -3.44 -17.32 -0.47
N PRO A 107 -3.45 -18.63 -0.72
CA PRO A 107 -3.83 -19.16 -2.02
C PRO A 107 -5.25 -18.70 -2.34
N ALA A 108 -5.49 -18.32 -3.60
CA ALA A 108 -6.87 -18.17 -4.05
C ALA A 108 -7.56 -19.51 -3.81
N GLY A 109 -8.65 -19.51 -3.04
CA GLY A 109 -9.44 -20.71 -2.82
C GLY A 109 -9.85 -21.34 -4.16
N PRO A 110 -10.22 -22.63 -4.19
CA PRO A 110 -10.72 -23.26 -5.39
C PRO A 110 -11.82 -22.38 -6.01
N ILE A 111 -11.70 -22.15 -7.32
CA ILE A 111 -12.77 -21.50 -8.09
C ILE A 111 -13.87 -22.56 -8.21
N PHE A 112 -14.91 -22.42 -7.39
CA PHE A 112 -16.13 -23.18 -7.60
C PHE A 112 -16.85 -22.52 -8.78
N ALA A 113 -16.78 -23.15 -9.96
CA ALA A 113 -17.66 -22.80 -11.06
C ALA A 113 -19.03 -23.46 -10.79
N ASP A 114 -20.11 -22.69 -10.95
CA ASP A 114 -21.49 -23.20 -10.92
C ASP A 114 -21.75 -24.21 -12.06
#